data_AF-A0A3B1JVB7-F1
#
_entry.id   AF-A0A3B1JVB7-F1
#
_cell.length_a   1.000
_cell.length_b   1.000
_cell.length_c   1.000
_cell.angle_alpha   90.00
_cell.angle_beta   90.00
_cell.angle_gamma   90.00
#
_symmetry.space_group_name_H-M   'P 1'
#
loop_
_entity.id
_entity.type
_entity.pdbx_description
1 polymer ?
#
loop_
_entity_poly.entity_id
_entity_poly.type
_entity_poly.pdbx_seq_one_letter_code
_entity_poly.pdbx_strand_id
1 'polypeptide(L)'
;MSAMRTILTSIAAIAAVCSGLGMWKAVAPGEERKKEILKQLPESNPARMEESRNRNALMMQVLKDAADTNDNLARGYRSQK
;
A
#
# COMPACT_ATOMS: atom_id res chain seq x y z
N MET A 1 -27.65 39.50 -21.19
CA MET A 1 -26.91 38.94 -20.03
C MET A 1 -25.52 38.46 -20.47
N SER A 2 -24.64 39.38 -20.89
CA SER A 2 -24.04 39.18 -22.23
C SER A 2 -22.52 38.94 -22.36
N ALA A 3 -21.65 39.39 -21.46
CA ALA A 3 -20.20 39.21 -21.66
C ALA A 3 -19.44 39.20 -20.34
N MET A 4 -19.81 40.11 -19.44
CA MET A 4 -19.17 40.21 -18.13
C MET A 4 -19.32 38.94 -17.29
N ARG A 5 -20.50 38.30 -17.31
CA ARG A 5 -20.69 37.01 -16.64
C ARG A 5 -19.80 35.92 -17.24
N THR A 6 -19.69 35.86 -18.57
CA THR A 6 -18.85 34.88 -19.27
C THR A 6 -17.37 35.04 -18.91
N ILE A 7 -16.88 36.30 -18.84
CA ILE A 7 -15.50 36.62 -18.45
C ILE A 7 -15.24 36.23 -16.99
N LEU A 8 -16.16 36.56 -16.08
CA LEU A 8 -16.04 36.16 -14.67
C LEU A 8 -16.03 34.65 -14.50
N THR A 9 -16.90 33.93 -15.21
CA THR A 9 -16.95 32.47 -15.14
C THR A 9 -15.72 31.80 -15.76
N SER A 10 -15.14 32.36 -16.82
CA SER A 10 -13.94 31.80 -17.43
C SER A 10 -12.71 32.00 -16.55
N ILE A 11 -12.56 33.17 -15.92
CA ILE A 11 -11.50 33.42 -14.95
C ILE A 11 -11.62 32.48 -13.75
N ALA A 12 -12.84 32.31 -13.22
CA ALA A 12 -13.08 31.38 -12.11
C ALA A 12 -12.74 29.93 -12.48
N ALA A 13 -13.08 29.50 -13.71
CA ALA A 13 -12.75 28.16 -14.20
C ALA A 13 -11.23 27.96 -14.32
N ILE A 14 -10.50 28.94 -14.87
CA ILE A 14 -9.04 28.90 -14.97
C ILE A 14 -8.41 28.84 -13.57
N ALA A 15 -8.88 29.67 -12.64
CA ALA A 15 -8.40 29.68 -11.27
C ALA A 15 -8.58 28.32 -10.57
N ALA A 16 -9.73 27.65 -10.79
CA ALA A 16 -10.00 26.32 -10.27
C ALA A 16 -9.08 25.23 -10.87
N VAL A 17 -8.79 25.31 -12.17
CA VAL A 17 -7.85 24.37 -12.81
C VAL A 17 -6.42 24.59 -12.28
N CYS A 18 -5.98 25.85 -12.20
CA CYS A 18 -4.65 26.20 -11.70
C CYS A 18 -4.47 25.78 -10.23
N SER A 19 -5.48 25.97 -9.39
CA SER A 19 -5.42 25.54 -7.98
C SER A 19 -5.39 24.02 -7.86
N GLY A 20 -6.16 23.30 -8.67
CA GLY A 20 -6.13 21.84 -8.74
C GLY A 20 -4.75 21.30 -9.14
N LEU A 21 -4.14 21.88 -10.18
CA LEU A 21 -2.79 21.49 -10.62
C LEU A 21 -1.72 21.86 -9.59
N GLY A 22 -1.82 23.03 -8.96
CA GLY A 22 -0.91 23.45 -7.89
C GLY A 22 -0.98 22.51 -6.68
N MET A 23 -2.20 22.14 -6.26
CA MET A 23 -2.40 21.20 -5.16
C MET A 23 -1.91 19.80 -5.51
N TRP A 24 -2.13 19.34 -6.74
CA TRP A 24 -1.58 18.06 -7.22
C TRP A 24 -0.05 18.05 -7.18
N LYS A 25 0.61 19.13 -7.60
CA LYS A 25 2.08 19.24 -7.53
C LYS A 25 2.62 19.28 -6.09
N ALA A 26 1.87 19.84 -5.15
CA ALA A 26 2.26 19.89 -3.75
C ALA A 26 2.12 18.53 -3.04
N VAL A 27 1.05 17.78 -3.36
CA VAL A 27 0.73 16.51 -2.69
C VAL A 27 1.37 15.31 -3.37
N ALA A 28 1.47 15.31 -4.70
CA ALA A 28 2.02 14.18 -5.43
C ALA A 28 3.52 14.01 -5.09
N PRO A 29 3.93 12.87 -4.51
CA PRO A 29 5.35 12.60 -4.31
C PRO A 29 6.01 12.55 -5.69
N GLY A 30 7.04 13.39 -5.88
CA GLY A 30 7.80 13.43 -7.12
C GLY A 30 8.34 12.06 -7.51
N GLU A 31 8.62 11.85 -8.79
CA GLU A 31 9.11 10.56 -9.31
C GLU A 31 10.36 10.07 -8.55
N GLU A 32 11.22 10.98 -8.10
CA GLU A 32 12.38 10.65 -7.27
C GLU A 32 11.99 10.09 -5.89
N ARG A 33 10.97 10.64 -5.22
CA ARG A 33 10.43 10.09 -3.97
C ARG A 33 9.77 8.73 -4.18
N LYS A 34 9.11 8.51 -5.33
CA LYS A 34 8.58 7.18 -5.68
C LYS A 34 9.70 6.16 -5.85
N LYS A 35 10.80 6.53 -6.53
CA LYS A 35 11.99 5.68 -6.67
C LYS A 35 12.65 5.40 -5.32
N GLU A 36 12.70 6.37 -4.41
CA GLU A 36 13.22 6.18 -3.05
C GLU A 36 12.35 5.22 -2.22
N ILE A 37 11.02 5.36 -2.29
CA ILE A 37 10.08 4.44 -1.62
C ILE A 37 10.25 3.02 -2.17
N LEU A 38 10.40 2.87 -3.50
CA LEU A 38 10.65 1.57 -4.12
C LEU A 38 11.99 0.96 -3.70
N LYS A 39 13.02 1.79 -3.46
CA LYS A 39 14.30 1.33 -2.91
C LYS A 39 14.21 0.89 -1.46
N GLN A 40 13.24 1.39 -0.69
CA GLN A 40 13.01 1.00 0.72
C GLN A 40 12.14 -0.25 0.87
N LEU A 41 11.59 -0.80 -0.21
CA LEU A 41 10.81 -2.03 -0.14
C LEU A 41 11.71 -3.19 0.32
N PRO A 42 11.21 -4.08 1.21
CA PRO A 42 11.98 -5.24 1.67
C PRO A 42 12.37 -6.18 0.52
N GLU A 43 11.68 -6.09 -0.62
CA GLU A 43 11.92 -6.88 -1.83
C GLU A 43 13.07 -6.37 -2.70
N SER A 44 13.50 -5.10 -2.54
CA SER A 44 14.58 -4.54 -3.36
C SER A 44 15.98 -4.99 -2.90
N ASN A 45 16.08 -5.55 -1.69
CA ASN A 45 17.33 -6.06 -1.14
C ASN A 45 17.31 -7.60 -1.09
N PRO A 46 18.08 -8.30 -1.94
CA PRO A 46 18.10 -9.77 -1.97
C PRO A 46 18.50 -10.39 -0.62
N ALA A 47 19.36 -9.73 0.15
CA ALA A 47 19.79 -10.21 1.47
C ALA A 47 18.65 -10.21 2.50
N ARG A 48 17.74 -9.21 2.45
CA ARG A 48 16.57 -9.18 3.34
C ARG A 48 15.48 -10.17 2.92
N MET A 49 15.41 -10.48 1.63
CA MET A 49 14.50 -11.50 1.12
C MET A 49 14.89 -12.89 1.65
N GLU A 50 16.18 -13.23 1.67
CA GLU A 50 16.67 -14.49 2.23
C GLU A 50 16.40 -14.58 3.74
N GLU A 51 16.64 -13.52 4.49
CA GLU A 51 16.35 -13.48 5.92
C GLU A 51 14.84 -13.66 6.20
N SER A 52 13.98 -12.99 5.42
CA SER A 52 12.53 -13.13 5.52
C SER A 52 12.06 -14.54 5.15
N ARG A 53 12.63 -15.15 4.10
CA ARG A 53 12.35 -16.53 3.70
C ARG A 53 12.73 -17.52 4.80
N ASN A 54 13.90 -17.37 5.41
CA ASN A 54 14.34 -18.24 6.49
C ASN A 54 13.42 -18.12 7.73
N ARG A 55 13.09 -16.88 8.12
CA ARG A 55 12.13 -16.63 9.22
C ARG A 55 10.75 -17.22 8.92
N ASN A 56 10.26 -17.06 7.70
CA ASN A 56 8.97 -17.60 7.28
C ASN A 56 8.97 -19.13 7.30
N ALA A 57 10.04 -19.77 6.82
CA ALA A 57 10.19 -21.22 6.86
C ALA A 57 10.17 -21.76 8.30
N LEU A 58 10.89 -21.12 9.22
CA LEU A 58 10.89 -21.49 10.64
C LEU A 58 9.50 -21.31 11.27
N MET A 59 8.82 -20.20 10.98
CA MET A 59 7.47 -19.95 11.46
C MET A 59 6.46 -20.99 10.93
N MET A 60 6.56 -21.34 9.65
CA MET A 60 5.73 -22.37 9.03
C MET A 60 5.97 -23.75 9.62
N GLN A 61 7.21 -24.07 9.98
CA GLN A 61 7.53 -25.31 10.69
C GLN A 61 6.85 -25.35 12.06
N VAL A 62 6.97 -24.29 12.86
CA VAL A 62 6.32 -24.20 14.18
C VAL A 62 4.80 -24.30 14.05
N LEU A 63 4.20 -23.63 13.08
CA LEU A 63 2.76 -23.70 12.84
C LEU A 63 2.32 -25.11 12.44
N LYS A 64 3.12 -25.82 11.65
CA LYS A 64 2.85 -27.20 11.26
C LYS A 64 2.95 -28.15 12.45
N ASP A 65 3.99 -28.02 13.26
CA ASP A 65 4.19 -28.85 14.45
C ASP A 65 3.05 -28.61 15.47
N ALA A 66 2.63 -27.36 15.65
CA ALA A 66 1.47 -27.02 16.48
C ALA A 66 0.16 -27.58 15.91
N ALA A 67 -0.01 -27.58 14.59
CA ALA A 67 -1.18 -28.15 13.93
C ALA A 67 -1.25 -29.68 14.04
N ASP A 68 -0.09 -30.35 14.02
CA ASP A 68 0.01 -31.81 14.13
C ASP A 68 -0.09 -32.31 15.59
N THR A 69 0.02 -31.41 16.57
CA THR A 69 -0.12 -31.72 18.00
C THR A 69 -1.58 -31.99 18.41
N ASN A 70 -1.78 -32.79 19.46
CA ASN A 70 -3.10 -33.15 19.98
C ASN A 70 -3.84 -32.00 20.69
N ASP A 71 -3.11 -30.94 21.05
CA ASP A 71 -3.65 -29.70 21.64
C ASP A 71 -4.30 -28.78 20.59
N ASN A 72 -4.28 -29.18 19.32
CA ASN A 72 -4.95 -28.45 18.25
C ASN A 72 -6.47 -28.50 18.42
N LEU A 73 -7.04 -27.40 18.94
CA LEU A 73 -8.48 -27.20 19.15
C LEU A 73 -9.32 -27.44 17.88
N ALA A 74 -8.77 -27.20 16.69
CA ALA A 74 -9.48 -27.41 15.42
C ALA A 74 -9.68 -28.90 15.08
N ARG A 75 -8.83 -29.80 15.59
CA ARG A 75 -9.02 -31.26 15.41
C ARG A 75 -10.21 -31.78 16.21
N GLY A 76 -10.37 -31.34 17.46
CA GLY A 76 -11.49 -31.74 18.31
C GLY A 76 -12.86 -31.31 17.76
N TYR A 77 -12.92 -30.15 17.11
CA TYR A 77 -14.16 -29.60 16.55
C TYR A 77 -14.72 -30.42 15.36
N ARG A 78 -13.87 -31.16 14.63
CA ARG A 78 -14.28 -32.01 13.50
C ARG A 78 -14.90 -33.34 13.95
N SER A 79 -14.55 -33.84 15.13
CA SER A 79 -15.05 -35.13 15.64
C SER A 79 -16.44 -35.05 16.28
N GLN A 80 -16.99 -33.84 16.47
CA GLN A 80 -18.27 -33.55 17.14
C GLN A 80 -19.43 -33.27 16.16
N LYS A 81 -19.20 -33.36 14.85
CA LYS A 81 -20.25 -33.34 13.81
C LYS A 81 -20.34 -34.70 13.15
#